data_AF-A0A7C3HX36-F1
#
_entry.id   AF-A0A7C3HX36-F1
#
_cell.length_a   1.000
_cell.length_b   1.000
_cell.length_c   1.000
_cell.angle_alpha   90.00
_cell.angle_beta   90.00
_cell.angle_gamma   90.00
#
_symmetry.space_group_name_H-M   'P 1'
#
loop_
_entity.id
_entity.type
_entity.pdbx_description
1 polymer ?
#
loop_
_entity_poly.entity_id
_entity_poly.type
_entity_poly.pdbx_seq_one_letter_code
_entity_poly.pdbx_strand_id
1 'polypeptide(L)' 'MEELFPECELGAMPPFGNGTLFDMPVWVDGLLLAEETICFNAGTHRDVIQMATEDWEQLVKPSVLAFAHAAG' A
#
# COMPACT_ATOMS: atom_id res chain seq x y z
N MET A 1 4.58 -4.68 16.09
CA MET A 1 3.65 -4.37 14.98
C MET A 1 2.62 -3.35 15.43
N GLU A 2 1.96 -3.57 16.57
CA GLU A 2 1.12 -2.54 17.23
C GLU A 2 1.87 -1.22 17.49
N GLU A 3 3.14 -1.25 17.88
CA GLU A 3 3.93 -0.01 18.06
C GLU A 3 4.16 0.78 16.75
N LEU A 4 4.18 0.09 15.60
CA LEU A 4 4.40 0.71 14.29
C LEU A 4 3.10 1.19 13.66
N PHE A 5 1.98 0.57 14.04
CA PHE A 5 0.65 0.81 13.49
C PHE A 5 -0.41 0.81 14.59
N PRO A 6 -0.34 1.74 15.56
CA PRO A 6 -1.17 1.68 16.77
C PRO A 6 -2.67 1.83 16.50
N GLU A 7 -3.02 2.40 15.35
CA GLU A 7 -4.40 2.65 14.93
C GLU A 7 -4.95 1.58 13.97
N CYS A 8 -4.15 0.57 13.61
CA CYS A 8 -4.55 -0.47 12.66
C CYS A 8 -4.78 -1.81 13.35
N GLU A 9 -5.85 -2.49 12.97
CA GLU A 9 -5.96 -3.93 13.17
C GLU A 9 -4.79 -4.64 12.45
N LEU A 10 -4.26 -5.69 13.06
CA LEU A 10 -3.14 -6.44 12.48
C LEU A 10 -3.51 -6.97 11.08
N GLY A 11 -2.70 -6.62 10.08
CA GLY A 11 -2.94 -7.01 8.68
C GLY A 11 -3.84 -6.05 7.90
N ALA A 12 -4.36 -5.01 8.54
CA ALA A 12 -5.21 -3.98 7.92
C ALA A 12 -4.47 -2.65 7.66
N MET A 13 -3.13 -2.64 7.77
CA MET A 13 -2.32 -1.45 7.59
C MET A 13 -2.34 -0.98 6.12
N PRO A 14 -2.64 0.31 5.86
CA PRO A 14 -2.61 0.85 4.52
C PRO A 14 -1.16 1.02 4.01
N PRO A 15 -0.91 0.90 2.70
CA PRO A 15 0.43 1.00 2.10
C PRO A 15 0.89 2.46 1.95
N PHE A 16 0.87 3.23 3.04
CA PHE A 16 1.20 4.66 3.09
C PHE A 16 2.44 4.91 3.97
N GLY A 17 3.59 4.44 3.49
CA GLY A 17 4.90 4.73 4.07
C GLY A 17 5.55 5.99 3.49
N ASN A 18 6.88 6.03 3.45
CA ASN A 18 7.70 7.12 2.89
C ASN A 18 7.37 8.50 3.48
N GLY A 19 7.02 8.56 4.77
CA GLY A 19 6.69 9.80 5.46
C GLY A 19 5.29 10.35 5.18
N THR A 20 4.40 9.54 4.56
CA THR A 20 2.98 9.89 4.40
C THR A 20 2.19 9.64 5.68
N LEU A 21 1.79 8.40 5.97
CA LEU A 21 1.20 7.99 7.26
C LEU A 21 2.24 7.35 8.18
N PHE A 22 3.21 6.64 7.60
CA PHE A 22 4.25 5.95 8.34
C PHE A 22 5.65 6.27 7.82
N ASP A 23 6.63 6.28 8.72
CA ASP A 23 8.04 6.52 8.38
C ASP A 23 8.76 5.20 8.05
N MET A 24 8.22 4.46 7.07
CA MET A 24 8.78 3.19 6.60
C MET A 24 8.92 3.19 5.08
N PRO A 25 9.98 2.58 4.52
CA PRO A 25 10.12 2.46 3.08
C PRO A 25 8.97 1.65 2.46
N VAL A 26 8.47 2.11 1.32
CA VAL A 26 7.50 1.36 0.51
C VAL A 26 8.16 0.82 -0.74
N TRP A 27 8.03 -0.48 -0.95
CA TRP A 27 8.35 -1.14 -2.22
C TRP A 27 7.08 -1.65 -2.87
N VAL A 28 7.00 -1.52 -4.20
CA VAL A 28 5.86 -2.00 -4.98
C VAL A 28 6.35 -2.79 -6.18
N ASP A 29 5.60 -3.84 -6.54
CA ASP A 29 5.87 -4.57 -7.77
C ASP A 29 5.35 -3.80 -8.99
N GLY A 30 6.12 -3.74 -10.06
CA GLY A 30 5.72 -3.07 -11.29
C GLY A 30 4.42 -3.61 -11.91
N LEU A 31 4.07 -4.88 -11.68
CA LEU A 31 2.80 -5.44 -12.13
C LEU A 31 1.60 -4.78 -11.45
N LEU A 32 1.72 -4.39 -10.16
CA LEU A 32 0.63 -3.69 -9.47
C LEU A 32 0.45 -2.26 -10.00
N LEU A 33 1.55 -1.58 -10.37
CA LEU A 33 1.50 -0.25 -10.97
C LEU A 33 0.88 -0.24 -12.37
N ALA A 34 0.81 -1.38 -13.04
CA ALA A 34 0.15 -1.50 -14.34
C ALA A 34 -1.39 -1.54 -14.24
N GLU A 35 -1.94 -1.75 -13.04
CA GLU A 35 -3.39 -1.77 -12.80
C GLU A 35 -3.93 -0.34 -12.68
N GLU A 36 -5.09 -0.06 -13.26
CA GLU A 36 -5.72 1.27 -13.23
C GLU A 36 -6.08 1.70 -11.80
N THR A 37 -6.41 0.73 -10.94
CA THR A 37 -6.96 0.97 -9.61
C THR A 37 -6.31 0.05 -8.57
N ILE A 38 -5.94 0.62 -7.44
CA ILE A 38 -5.45 -0.10 -6.27
C ILE A 38 -6.52 -0.14 -5.17
N CYS A 39 -6.68 -1.30 -4.54
CA CYS A 39 -7.55 -1.50 -3.37
C CYS A 39 -6.74 -2.00 -2.18
N PHE A 40 -6.94 -1.41 -1.00
CA PHE A 40 -6.24 -1.80 0.22
C PHE A 40 -7.06 -1.51 1.48
N ASN A 41 -6.72 -2.19 2.58
CA ASN A 41 -7.36 -1.98 3.88
C ASN A 41 -6.96 -0.62 4.49
N ALA A 42 -7.90 0.02 5.17
CA ALA A 42 -7.74 1.35 5.76
C ALA A 42 -7.84 1.31 7.29
N GLY A 43 -7.00 0.50 7.93
CA GLY A 43 -6.90 0.40 9.39
C GLY A 43 -7.79 -0.66 10.03
N THR A 44 -8.83 -1.14 9.35
CA THR A 44 -9.64 -2.29 9.78
C THR A 44 -9.82 -3.29 8.64
N HIS A 45 -10.20 -4.54 8.96
CA HIS A 45 -10.52 -5.55 7.95
C HIS A 45 -11.83 -5.27 7.17
N ARG A 46 -12.58 -4.23 7.56
CA ARG A 46 -13.89 -3.91 6.97
C ARG A 46 -13.84 -2.68 6.07
N ASP A 47 -12.86 -1.81 6.29
CA ASP A 47 -12.72 -0.56 5.58
C ASP A 47 -11.69 -0.72 4.46
N VAL A 48 -12.14 -0.52 3.21
CA VAL A 48 -11.32 -0.60 2.01
C VAL A 48 -11.36 0.74 1.29
N ILE A 49 -10.18 1.23 0.90
CA ILE A 49 -10.05 2.34 -0.03
C ILE A 49 -9.78 1.78 -1.42
N GLN A 50 -10.49 2.33 -2.40
CA GLN A 50 -10.25 2.11 -3.83
C GLN A 50 -9.91 3.45 -4.47
N MET A 51 -8.77 3.54 -5.14
CA MET A 51 -8.33 4.78 -5.81
C MET A 51 -7.47 4.50 -7.03
N ALA A 52 -7.28 5.51 -7.89
CA ALA A 52 -6.37 5.40 -9.02
C ALA A 52 -4.96 5.05 -8.53
N THR A 53 -4.34 4.04 -9.15
CA THR A 53 -3.00 3.60 -8.78
C THR A 53 -1.98 4.72 -8.97
N GLU A 54 -2.16 5.54 -10.01
CA GLU A 54 -1.31 6.71 -10.29
C GLU A 54 -1.35 7.74 -9.16
N ASP A 55 -2.54 8.04 -8.62
CA ASP A 55 -2.67 8.98 -7.49
C ASP A 55 -1.97 8.44 -6.24
N TRP A 56 -2.10 7.14 -5.98
CA TRP A 56 -1.40 6.48 -4.88
C TRP A 56 0.12 6.53 -5.07
N GLU A 57 0.62 6.25 -6.28
CA GLU A 57 2.05 6.30 -6.61
C GLU A 57 2.62 7.71 -6.41
N GLN A 58 1.90 8.75 -6.84
CA GLN A 58 2.34 10.15 -6.69
C GLN A 58 2.41 10.59 -5.23
N LEU A 59 1.50 10.10 -4.38
CA LEU A 59 1.48 10.40 -2.94
C LEU A 59 2.57 9.63 -2.19
N VAL A 60 2.65 8.32 -2.39
CA VAL A 60 3.51 7.43 -1.61
C VAL A 60 4.94 7.38 -2.14
N LYS A 61 5.15 7.60 -3.44
CA LYS A 61 6.46 7.55 -4.11
C LYS A 61 7.26 6.28 -3.80
N PRO A 62 6.69 5.09 -4.02
CA PRO A 62 7.33 3.82 -3.68
C PRO A 62 8.57 3.55 -4.54
N SER A 63 9.46 2.70 -4.04
CA SER A 63 10.51 2.11 -4.86
C SER A 63 9.95 0.94 -5.68
N VAL A 64 10.04 1.03 -7.01
CA VAL A 64 9.51 0.01 -7.92
C VAL A 64 10.52 -1.10 -8.12
N LEU A 65 10.08 -2.34 -7.93
CA LEU A 65 10.88 -3.55 -8.09
C LEU A 65 10.10 -4.61 -8.89
N ALA A 66 10.79 -5.65 -9.36
CA ALA A 66 10.17 -6.82 -9.95
C ALA A 66 10.43 -8.04 -9.05
N PHE A 67 9.42 -8.46 -8.29
CA PHE A 67 9.49 -9.53 -7.31
C PHE A 67 8.21 -10.37 -7.20
N ALA A 68 7.06 -9.86 -7.62
CA ALA A 68 5.81 -10.60 -7.64
C ALA A 68 5.71 -11.46 -8.90
N HIS A 69 5.05 -12.60 -8.78
CA HIS A 69 4.61 -13.41 -9.90
C HIS A 69 3.08 -13.37 -9.93
N ALA A 70 2.51 -13.05 -11.09
CA ALA A 70 1.07 -13.18 -11.28
C ALA A 70 0.69 -14.67 -11.09
N ALA A 71 -0.26 -14.94 -10.20
CA ALA A 71 -0.81 -16.28 -10.09
C ALA A 71 -1.55 -16.61 -11.40
N GLY A 72 -1.14 -17.70 -12.05
CA GLY A 72 -1.81 -18.25 -13.24
C GLY A 72 -3.07 -19.04 -12.93
#